data_AF-A0A5M3WF00-F1
#
_entry.id   AF-A0A5M3WF00-F1
#
_cell.length_a   1.000
_cell.length_b   1.000
_cell.length_c   1.000
_cell.angle_alpha   90.00
_cell.angle_beta   90.00
_cell.angle_gamma   90.00
#
_symmetry.space_group_name_H-M   'P 1'
#
loop_
_entity.id
_entity.type
_entity.pdbx_description
1 polymer ?
#
loop_
_entity_poly.entity_id
_entity_poly.type
_entity_poly.pdbx_seq_one_letter_code
_entity_poly.pdbx_strand_id
1 'polypeptide(L)'
;MRWGELAGLARPYCRTSENMIWIHAEVGALHEVKGELWLGPPKSQAAVRRIDLPPFLAALLEEAMDAHTHELVFSGLEGGWLRRSNFARRIWRPACDDGPKILPGAVFHGLRHLYKSVLMEAGIPHVLQFERLGHELGGMDGVYGHVTEAMRTRLMDELQRRWRKRGKGRKR
;
A
#
# COMPACT_ATOMS: atom_id res chain seq x y z
N MET A 1 1.98 -2.24 -0.08
CA MET A 1 2.81 -1.90 -1.26
C MET A 1 4.26 -1.72 -0.86
N ARG A 2 5.21 -1.75 -1.80
CA ARG A 2 6.61 -1.31 -1.62
C ARG A 2 6.68 0.22 -1.75
N TRP A 3 7.80 0.83 -1.34
CA TRP A 3 7.99 2.30 -1.45
C TRP A 3 7.81 2.81 -2.89
N GLY A 4 8.51 2.22 -3.86
CA GLY A 4 8.45 2.66 -5.25
C GLY A 4 7.04 2.54 -5.84
N GLU A 5 6.30 1.48 -5.49
CA GLU A 5 4.90 1.31 -5.90
C GLU A 5 4.02 2.44 -5.37
N LEU A 6 4.25 2.92 -4.14
CA LEU A 6 3.47 3.99 -3.53
C LEU A 6 3.87 5.37 -4.06
N ALA A 7 5.18 5.64 -4.16
CA ALA A 7 5.71 6.92 -4.61
C ALA A 7 5.53 7.16 -6.12
N GLY A 8 5.30 6.10 -6.90
CA GLY A 8 4.94 6.18 -8.33
C GLY A 8 3.46 5.97 -8.60
N LEU A 9 2.60 5.93 -7.57
CA LEU A 9 1.18 5.66 -7.76
C LEU A 9 0.48 6.86 -8.41
N ALA A 10 0.03 6.68 -9.66
CA ALA A 10 -0.71 7.69 -10.41
C ALA A 10 -2.23 7.48 -10.32
N ARG A 11 -3.00 8.57 -10.44
CA ARG A 11 -4.47 8.57 -10.38
C ARG A 11 -5.15 7.57 -11.31
N PRO A 12 -4.74 7.39 -12.59
CA PRO A 12 -5.41 6.45 -13.50
C PRO A 12 -5.39 4.99 -13.00
N TYR A 13 -4.48 4.66 -12.09
CA TYR A 13 -4.35 3.33 -11.52
C TYR A 13 -5.07 3.16 -10.16
N CYS A 14 -5.73 4.21 -9.67
CA CYS A 14 -6.54 4.20 -8.45
C CYS A 14 -8.03 4.23 -8.80
N ARG A 15 -8.63 3.06 -8.98
CA ARG A 15 -10.06 2.92 -9.32
C ARG A 15 -10.85 2.73 -8.03
N THR A 16 -11.07 3.82 -7.30
CA THR A 16 -11.79 3.81 -6.02
C THR A 16 -13.25 3.38 -6.17
N SER A 17 -13.90 3.70 -7.30
CA SER A 17 -15.24 3.21 -7.65
C SER A 17 -15.33 1.69 -7.79
N GLU A 18 -14.22 1.05 -8.22
CA GLU A 18 -14.07 -0.40 -8.31
C GLU A 18 -13.39 -1.00 -7.06
N ASN A 19 -13.14 -0.18 -6.02
CA ASN A 19 -12.41 -0.55 -4.82
C ASN A 19 -11.06 -1.24 -5.12
N MET A 20 -10.24 -0.69 -6.03
CA MET A 20 -8.95 -1.31 -6.34
C MET A 20 -7.85 -0.31 -6.74
N ILE A 21 -6.60 -0.73 -6.51
CA ILE A 21 -5.39 -0.14 -7.11
C ILE A 21 -4.77 -1.14 -8.07
N TRP A 22 -4.33 -0.67 -9.23
CA TRP A 22 -3.58 -1.47 -10.21
C TRP A 22 -2.09 -1.12 -10.15
N ILE A 23 -1.22 -2.12 -9.98
CA ILE A 23 0.23 -1.92 -10.11
C ILE A 23 0.62 -2.23 -11.55
N HIS A 24 0.89 -1.19 -12.33
CA HIS A 24 1.18 -1.31 -13.76
C HIS A 24 2.49 -2.05 -14.05
N ALA A 25 2.53 -2.84 -15.13
CA ALA A 25 3.69 -3.66 -15.49
C ALA A 25 4.92 -2.83 -15.87
N GLU A 26 4.73 -1.69 -16.51
CA GLU A 26 5.82 -0.88 -17.09
C GLU A 26 6.16 0.37 -16.29
N VAL A 27 5.20 0.89 -15.51
CA VAL A 27 5.34 2.17 -14.78
C VAL A 27 4.85 2.08 -13.34
N GLY A 28 4.59 0.86 -12.84
CA GLY A 28 4.00 0.63 -11.51
C GLY A 28 4.93 0.89 -10.34
N ALA A 29 6.14 1.40 -10.56
CA ALA A 29 7.05 1.81 -9.51
C ALA A 29 7.91 3.01 -9.90
N LEU A 30 8.07 3.94 -8.97
CA LEU A 30 9.13 4.94 -8.99
C LEU A 30 10.46 4.28 -8.57
N HIS A 31 11.44 4.37 -9.46
CA HIS A 31 12.82 3.97 -9.23
C HIS A 31 13.62 5.17 -8.72
N GLU A 32 14.50 4.92 -7.75
CA GLU A 32 15.43 5.92 -7.22
C GLU A 32 16.82 5.28 -7.14
N VAL A 33 17.71 5.64 -8.06
CA VAL A 33 19.05 5.05 -8.18
C VAL A 33 20.06 6.15 -8.40
N LYS A 34 21.08 6.23 -7.54
CA LYS A 34 22.16 7.23 -7.61
C LYS A 34 21.66 8.69 -7.75
N GLY A 35 20.50 9.01 -7.17
CA GLY A 35 19.92 10.36 -7.21
C GLY A 35 18.94 10.60 -8.36
N GLU A 36 18.94 9.73 -9.36
CA GLU A 36 18.00 9.77 -10.48
C GLU A 36 16.67 9.11 -10.13
N LEU A 37 15.60 9.65 -10.70
CA LEU A 37 14.23 9.20 -10.50
C LEU A 37 13.56 8.95 -11.85
N TRP A 38 12.88 7.82 -11.99
CA TRP A 38 12.06 7.53 -13.16
C TRP A 38 10.97 6.51 -12.84
N LEU A 39 9.89 6.50 -13.63
CA LEU A 39 8.90 5.44 -13.57
C LEU A 39 9.36 4.24 -14.38
N GLY A 40 9.14 3.05 -13.86
CA GLY A 40 9.54 1.82 -14.51
C GLY A 40 8.79 0.59 -13.96
N PRO A 41 9.12 -0.60 -14.49
CA PRO A 41 8.49 -1.83 -14.05
C PRO A 41 8.76 -2.08 -12.57
N PRO A 42 7.80 -2.68 -11.83
CA PRO A 42 8.05 -3.04 -10.45
C PRO A 42 9.13 -4.14 -10.38
N LYS A 43 9.77 -4.27 -9.21
CA LYS A 43 10.94 -5.15 -9.01
C LYS A 43 10.74 -6.64 -9.38
N SER A 44 9.50 -7.13 -9.47
CA SER A 44 9.21 -8.54 -9.76
C SER A 44 7.89 -8.67 -10.52
N GLN A 45 7.72 -9.72 -11.32
CA GLN A 45 6.47 -9.97 -12.05
C GLN A 45 5.28 -10.11 -11.10
N ALA A 46 5.43 -10.81 -9.97
CA ALA A 46 4.40 -10.91 -8.94
C ALA A 46 3.97 -9.55 -8.33
N ALA A 47 4.74 -8.49 -8.53
CA ALA A 47 4.34 -7.16 -8.07
C ALA A 47 3.32 -6.49 -9.01
N VAL A 48 3.23 -6.90 -10.27
CA VAL A 48 2.18 -6.49 -11.20
C VAL A 48 0.89 -7.17 -10.79
N ARG A 49 -0.05 -6.41 -10.22
CA ARG A 49 -1.23 -7.00 -9.57
C ARG A 49 -2.35 -5.99 -9.34
N ARG A 50 -3.55 -6.54 -9.15
CA ARG A 50 -4.68 -5.85 -8.54
C ARG A 50 -4.56 -5.87 -7.02
N ILE A 51 -4.79 -4.73 -6.39
CA ILE A 51 -4.88 -4.58 -4.95
C ILE A 51 -6.29 -4.10 -4.62
N ASP A 52 -7.16 -5.04 -4.26
CA ASP A 52 -8.48 -4.78 -3.67
C ASP A 52 -8.38 -3.86 -2.43
N LEU A 53 -9.30 -2.92 -2.31
CA LEU A 53 -9.40 -1.98 -1.22
C LEU A 53 -10.67 -2.28 -0.42
N PRO A 54 -10.60 -2.34 0.92
CA PRO A 54 -11.81 -2.25 1.72
C PRO A 54 -12.42 -0.84 1.56
N PRO A 55 -13.75 -0.67 1.68
CA PRO A 55 -14.42 0.61 1.43
C PRO A 55 -13.82 1.81 2.17
N PHE A 56 -13.41 1.64 3.43
CA PHE A 56 -12.78 2.74 4.19
C PHE A 56 -11.48 3.23 3.54
N LEU A 57 -10.70 2.34 2.93
CA LEU A 57 -9.42 2.68 2.32
C LEU A 57 -9.63 3.30 0.94
N ALA A 58 -10.65 2.85 0.20
CA ALA A 58 -11.06 3.51 -1.04
C ALA A 58 -11.48 4.96 -0.78
N ALA A 59 -12.28 5.21 0.25
CA ALA A 59 -12.69 6.56 0.64
C ALA A 59 -11.51 7.44 1.06
N LEU A 60 -10.56 6.92 1.86
CA LEU A 60 -9.36 7.67 2.24
C LEU A 60 -8.45 7.97 1.04
N LEU A 61 -8.39 7.06 0.06
CA LEU A 61 -7.62 7.26 -1.16
C LEU A 61 -8.26 8.34 -2.05
N GLU A 62 -9.58 8.34 -2.15
CA GLU A 62 -10.35 9.37 -2.84
C GLU A 62 -10.15 10.75 -2.19
N GLU A 63 -10.27 10.84 -0.86
CA GLU A 63 -9.99 12.09 -0.11
C GLU A 63 -8.56 12.59 -0.35
N ALA A 64 -7.57 11.70 -0.34
CA ALA A 64 -6.18 12.06 -0.64
C ALA A 64 -6.02 12.57 -2.08
N MET A 65 -6.72 11.96 -3.04
CA MET A 65 -6.72 12.41 -4.42
C MET A 65 -7.45 13.75 -4.57
N ASP A 66 -8.54 14.02 -3.87
CA ASP A 66 -9.31 15.26 -4.00
C ASP A 66 -8.61 16.47 -3.35
N ALA A 67 -7.65 16.23 -2.46
CA ALA A 67 -6.86 17.28 -1.81
C ALA A 67 -5.93 18.05 -2.75
N HIS A 68 -5.69 17.58 -3.97
CA HIS A 68 -4.85 18.25 -4.98
C HIS A 68 -5.26 17.88 -6.41
N THR A 69 -4.55 18.39 -7.42
CA THR A 69 -4.80 18.09 -8.85
C THR A 69 -3.63 17.38 -9.55
N HIS A 70 -2.53 17.11 -8.83
CA HIS A 70 -1.36 16.43 -9.38
C HIS A 70 -1.64 15.01 -9.87
N GLU A 71 -0.90 14.56 -10.88
CA GLU A 71 -1.05 13.21 -11.46
C GLU A 71 -0.75 12.08 -10.47
N LEU A 72 0.27 12.28 -9.61
CA LEU A 72 0.64 11.34 -8.55
C LEU A 72 -0.28 11.51 -7.35
N VAL A 73 -0.76 10.39 -6.80
CA VAL A 73 -1.62 10.38 -5.61
C VAL A 73 -0.87 10.83 -4.36
N PHE A 74 0.41 10.47 -4.26
CA PHE A 74 1.30 10.93 -3.18
C PHE A 74 2.46 11.69 -3.80
N SER A 75 2.42 13.02 -3.69
CA SER A 75 3.38 13.92 -4.33
C SER A 75 4.05 14.87 -3.33
N GLY A 76 5.15 15.49 -3.76
CA GLY A 76 5.71 16.65 -3.08
C GLY A 76 4.86 17.91 -3.27
N LEU A 77 5.26 19.02 -2.65
CA LEU A 77 4.49 20.27 -2.61
C LEU A 77 4.08 20.83 -3.99
N GLU A 78 4.84 20.53 -5.04
CA GLU A 78 4.59 21.00 -6.41
C GLU A 78 4.25 19.83 -7.36
N GLY A 79 3.73 18.72 -6.84
CA GLY A 79 3.36 17.56 -7.65
C GLY A 79 4.52 16.65 -8.05
N GLY A 80 5.75 17.00 -7.67
CA GLY A 80 6.94 16.21 -7.98
C GLY A 80 7.03 14.88 -7.22
N TRP A 81 7.93 14.00 -7.68
CA TRP A 81 8.19 12.71 -7.06
C TRP A 81 8.71 12.81 -5.62
N LEU A 82 8.26 11.87 -4.78
CA LEU A 82 8.77 11.72 -3.42
C LEU A 82 10.14 11.00 -3.43
N ARG A 83 11.18 11.70 -2.99
CA ARG A 83 12.47 11.09 -2.65
C ARG A 83 12.39 10.36 -1.31
N ARG A 84 12.85 9.11 -1.27
CA ARG A 84 12.73 8.25 -0.08
C ARG A 84 13.38 8.87 1.15
N SER A 85 14.61 9.37 1.00
CA SER A 85 15.38 9.94 2.11
C SER A 85 14.75 11.21 2.67
N ASN A 86 14.21 12.07 1.80
CA ASN A 86 13.52 13.29 2.19
C ASN A 86 12.22 12.99 2.92
N PHE A 87 11.38 12.11 2.37
CA PHE A 87 10.15 11.68 3.03
C PHE A 87 10.43 11.06 4.41
N ALA A 88 11.39 10.13 4.48
CA ALA A 88 11.73 9.47 5.72
C ALA A 88 12.13 10.48 6.82
N ARG A 89 13.08 11.37 6.50
CA ARG A 89 13.65 12.32 7.46
C ARG A 89 12.73 13.48 7.82
N ARG A 90 11.99 14.03 6.85
CA ARG A 90 11.22 15.28 7.03
C ARG A 90 9.76 15.05 7.40
N ILE A 91 9.18 13.91 7.03
CA ILE A 91 7.75 13.64 7.23
C ILE A 91 7.58 12.45 8.17
N TRP A 92 8.16 11.30 7.82
CA TRP A 92 7.89 10.06 8.54
C TRP A 92 8.45 10.03 9.96
N ARG A 93 9.76 10.33 10.12
CA ARG A 93 10.41 10.33 11.44
C ARG A 93 9.75 11.34 12.39
N PRO A 94 9.55 12.62 12.00
CA PRO A 94 8.84 13.56 12.86
C PRO A 94 7.43 13.08 13.24
N ALA A 95 6.64 12.56 12.29
CA ALA A 95 5.29 12.07 12.58
C ALA A 95 5.26 10.87 13.55
N CYS A 96 6.34 10.08 13.62
CA CYS A 96 6.43 8.88 14.45
C CYS A 96 7.07 9.14 15.82
N ASP A 97 8.12 9.95 15.85
CA ASP A 97 8.99 10.15 17.01
C ASP A 97 8.72 11.45 17.76
N ASP A 98 8.11 12.44 17.12
CA ASP A 98 7.83 13.74 17.74
C ASP A 98 6.38 13.79 18.26
N GLY A 99 6.09 14.75 19.14
CA GLY A 99 4.77 14.88 19.77
C GLY A 99 4.41 13.67 20.67
N PRO A 100 3.21 13.07 20.54
CA PRO A 100 2.77 11.96 21.40
C PRO A 100 3.48 10.63 21.13
N LYS A 101 4.53 10.59 20.29
CA LYS A 101 5.38 9.42 20.06
C LYS A 101 4.56 8.17 19.70
N ILE A 102 3.88 8.24 18.56
CA ILE A 102 2.88 7.24 18.16
C ILE A 102 3.54 5.91 17.77
N LEU A 103 4.71 5.94 17.11
CA LEU A 103 5.46 4.76 16.67
C LEU A 103 6.99 4.99 16.70
N PRO A 104 7.59 5.17 17.89
CA PRO A 104 8.99 5.54 18.00
C PRO A 104 9.92 4.55 17.31
N GLY A 105 10.87 5.05 16.52
CA GLY A 105 11.84 4.19 15.85
C GLY A 105 11.31 3.50 14.59
N ALA A 106 10.02 3.59 14.27
CA ALA A 106 9.47 2.91 13.11
C ALA A 106 10.08 3.43 11.79
N VAL A 107 10.32 2.50 10.88
CA VAL A 107 10.68 2.80 9.48
C VAL A 107 9.47 2.57 8.59
N PHE A 108 9.35 3.33 7.51
CA PHE A 108 8.18 3.25 6.63
C PHE A 108 7.97 1.84 6.05
N HIS A 109 9.06 1.13 5.70
CA HIS A 109 8.98 -0.26 5.24
C HIS A 109 8.37 -1.21 6.30
N GLY A 110 8.50 -0.87 7.58
CA GLY A 110 7.89 -1.58 8.69
C GLY A 110 6.37 -1.69 8.58
N LEU A 111 5.70 -0.73 7.93
CA LEU A 111 4.25 -0.80 7.67
C LEU A 111 3.86 -2.01 6.81
N ARG A 112 4.72 -2.38 5.86
CA ARG A 112 4.49 -3.57 5.03
C ARG A 112 4.68 -4.86 5.83
N HIS A 113 5.65 -4.90 6.73
CA HIS A 113 5.81 -6.02 7.67
C HIS A 113 4.62 -6.12 8.61
N LEU A 114 4.16 -5.00 9.17
CA LEU A 114 2.96 -4.93 9.98
C LEU A 114 1.74 -5.45 9.22
N TYR A 115 1.56 -5.05 7.96
CA TYR A 115 0.46 -5.56 7.13
C TYR A 115 0.54 -7.09 6.96
N LYS A 116 1.73 -7.66 6.76
CA LYS A 116 1.92 -9.12 6.71
C LYS A 116 1.47 -9.77 8.02
N SER A 117 1.86 -9.23 9.18
CA SER A 117 1.42 -9.71 10.49
C SER A 117 -0.10 -9.64 10.64
N VAL A 118 -0.74 -8.55 10.21
CA VAL A 118 -2.21 -8.41 10.23
C VAL A 118 -2.90 -9.51 9.41
N LEU A 119 -2.36 -9.86 8.24
CA LEU A 119 -2.89 -10.94 7.41
C LEU A 119 -2.75 -12.30 8.09
N MET A 120 -1.61 -12.56 8.75
CA MET A 120 -1.36 -13.79 9.51
C MET A 120 -2.32 -13.91 10.69
N GLU A 121 -2.47 -12.86 11.50
CA GLU A 121 -3.42 -12.81 12.62
C GLU A 121 -4.87 -13.03 12.18
N ALA A 122 -5.23 -12.56 10.98
CA ALA A 122 -6.56 -12.73 10.40
C ALA A 122 -6.79 -14.14 9.82
N GLY A 123 -5.78 -15.02 9.84
CA GLY A 123 -5.86 -16.37 9.28
C GLY A 123 -6.07 -16.36 7.76
N ILE A 124 -5.53 -15.35 7.07
CA ILE A 124 -5.64 -15.24 5.61
C ILE A 124 -4.72 -16.30 4.97
N PRO A 125 -5.20 -17.10 4.00
CA PRO A 125 -4.37 -18.11 3.35
C PRO A 125 -3.10 -17.53 2.71
N HIS A 126 -1.99 -18.26 2.78
CA HIS A 126 -0.68 -17.81 2.28
C HIS A 126 -0.72 -17.35 0.82
N VAL A 127 -1.45 -18.05 -0.05
CA VAL A 127 -1.60 -17.67 -1.46
C VAL A 127 -2.10 -16.22 -1.61
N LEU A 128 -3.14 -15.83 -0.87
CA LEU A 128 -3.63 -14.46 -0.90
C LEU A 128 -2.67 -13.49 -0.21
N GLN A 129 -1.98 -13.89 0.87
CA GLN A 129 -0.96 -13.03 1.48
C GLN A 129 0.15 -12.66 0.50
N PHE A 130 0.65 -13.64 -0.25
CA PHE A 130 1.73 -13.47 -1.22
C PHE A 130 1.26 -12.61 -2.39
N GLU A 131 0.07 -12.87 -2.93
CA GLU A 131 -0.53 -12.02 -3.96
C GLU A 131 -0.65 -10.57 -3.47
N ARG A 132 -1.28 -10.32 -2.30
CA ARG A 132 -1.46 -8.96 -1.76
C ARG A 132 -0.16 -8.20 -1.59
N LEU A 133 0.88 -8.90 -1.15
CA LEU A 133 2.19 -8.32 -0.98
C LEU A 133 2.94 -8.18 -2.32
N GLY A 134 2.62 -8.95 -3.35
CA GLY A 134 3.39 -9.01 -4.59
C GLY A 134 4.70 -9.79 -4.40
N HIS A 135 4.59 -10.95 -3.76
CA HIS A 135 5.65 -11.93 -3.61
C HIS A 135 5.34 -13.16 -4.46
N GLU A 136 6.38 -13.75 -5.04
CA GLU A 136 6.27 -15.05 -5.70
C GLU A 136 6.12 -16.14 -4.63
N LEU A 137 5.14 -17.01 -4.81
CA LEU A 137 4.91 -18.15 -3.95
C LEU A 137 5.73 -19.33 -4.50
N GLY A 138 6.74 -19.76 -3.75
CA GLY A 138 7.54 -20.92 -4.12
C GLY A 138 6.89 -22.25 -3.73
N GLY A 139 7.37 -23.35 -4.30
CA GLY A 139 6.95 -24.71 -3.95
C GLY A 139 5.58 -25.12 -4.50
N MET A 140 5.00 -26.19 -3.96
CA MET A 140 3.71 -26.74 -4.39
C MET A 140 2.56 -25.74 -4.27
N ASP A 141 2.58 -24.89 -3.23
CA ASP A 141 1.56 -23.87 -3.02
C ASP A 141 1.51 -22.86 -4.18
N GLY A 142 2.65 -22.58 -4.84
CA GLY A 142 2.70 -21.73 -6.03
C GLY A 142 2.10 -22.37 -7.28
N VAL A 143 2.04 -23.70 -7.32
CA VAL A 143 1.51 -24.47 -8.45
C VAL A 143 0.00 -24.67 -8.33
N TYR A 144 -0.52 -24.85 -7.11
CA TYR A 144 -1.94 -25.21 -6.87
C TYR A 144 -2.74 -24.19 -6.07
N GLY A 145 -2.08 -23.21 -5.45
CA GLY A 145 -2.75 -22.16 -4.71
C GLY A 145 -3.39 -21.16 -5.65
N HIS A 146 -4.72 -21.13 -5.70
CA HIS A 146 -5.48 -20.08 -6.37
C HIS A 146 -6.20 -19.20 -5.37
N VAL A 147 -6.06 -17.88 -5.54
CA VAL A 147 -6.88 -16.93 -4.78
C VAL A 147 -8.31 -17.01 -5.28
N THR A 148 -9.25 -17.22 -4.38
CA THR A 148 -10.68 -17.23 -4.69
C THR A 148 -11.34 -15.91 -4.26
N GLU A 149 -12.47 -15.57 -4.89
CA GLU A 149 -13.25 -14.38 -4.49
C GLU A 149 -13.70 -14.45 -3.03
N ALA A 150 -14.04 -15.63 -2.51
CA ALA A 150 -14.38 -15.80 -1.11
C ALA A 150 -13.22 -15.40 -0.17
N MET A 151 -11.97 -15.72 -0.54
CA MET A 151 -10.80 -15.27 0.23
C MET A 151 -10.63 -13.75 0.17
N ARG A 152 -10.86 -13.13 -0.99
CA ARG A 152 -10.80 -11.67 -1.17
C ARG A 152 -11.85 -10.97 -0.31
N THR A 153 -13.12 -11.40 -0.42
CA THR A 153 -14.23 -10.85 0.36
C THR A 153 -13.95 -10.94 1.86
N ARG A 154 -13.52 -12.11 2.34
CA ARG A 154 -13.16 -12.30 3.76
C ARG A 154 -12.07 -11.33 4.21
N LEU A 155 -11.03 -11.10 3.39
CA LEU A 155 -9.98 -10.14 3.71
C LEU A 155 -10.53 -8.70 3.77
N MET A 156 -11.33 -8.29 2.78
CA MET A 156 -11.89 -6.93 2.75
C MET A 156 -12.79 -6.67 3.95
N ASP A 157 -13.65 -7.62 4.30
CA ASP A 157 -14.53 -7.54 5.48
C ASP A 157 -13.73 -7.44 6.78
N GLU A 158 -12.68 -8.24 6.93
CA GLU A 158 -11.84 -8.22 8.12
C GLU A 158 -11.12 -6.86 8.30
N LEU A 159 -10.56 -6.31 7.22
CA LEU A 159 -9.92 -4.99 7.26
C LEU A 159 -10.94 -3.89 7.57
N GLN A 160 -12.12 -3.92 6.95
CA GLN A 160 -13.21 -2.98 7.21
C GLN A 160 -13.70 -3.05 8.66
N ARG A 161 -13.81 -4.26 9.22
CA ARG A 161 -14.19 -4.50 10.62
C ARG A 161 -13.14 -3.95 11.59
N ARG A 162 -11.85 -4.21 11.34
CA ARG A 162 -10.74 -3.67 12.16
C ARG A 162 -10.75 -2.14 12.18
N TRP A 163 -10.99 -1.49 11.04
CA TRP A 163 -11.14 -0.04 10.96
C TRP A 163 -12.30 0.50 11.81
N ARG A 164 -13.50 -0.08 11.65
CA ARG A 164 -14.70 0.32 12.41
C ARG A 164 -14.52 0.18 13.92
N LYS A 165 -13.84 -0.88 14.38
CA LYS A 165 -13.56 -1.09 15.81
C LYS A 165 -12.67 0.02 16.39
N ARG A 166 -11.70 0.51 15.62
CA ARG A 166 -10.83 1.62 16.03
C ARG A 166 -11.56 2.97 16.02
N GLY A 167 -12.42 3.22 15.03
CA GLY A 167 -13.21 4.46 14.94
C GLY A 167 -14.16 4.65 16.13
N LYS A 168 -14.73 3.57 16.67
CA LYS A 168 -15.59 3.63 17.87
C LYS A 168 -14.85 4.03 19.16
N GLY A 169 -13.52 3.95 19.21
CA GLY A 169 -12.71 4.37 20.35
C GLY A 169 -12.21 5.83 20.28
N ARG A 170 -12.56 6.56 19.21
CA ARG A 170 -12.03 7.90 18.90
C ARG A 170 -13.09 8.99 19.06
N LYS A 171 -14.05 8.79 19.97
CA LYS A 171 -14.82 9.89 20.57
C LYS A 171 -13.95 10.49 21.69
N ARG A 172 -13.24 11.56 21.37
CA ARG A 172 -12.75 12.54 22.35
C ARG A 172 -13.19 13.91 21.87
#